data_AF-A0A841IWU9-F1
#
_entry.id   AF-A0A841IWU9-F1
#
_cell.length_a   1.000
_cell.length_b   1.000
_cell.length_c   1.000
_cell.angle_alpha   90.00
_cell.angle_beta   90.00
_cell.angle_gamma   90.00
#
_symmetry.space_group_name_H-M   'P 1'
#
loop_
_entity.id
_entity.type
_entity.pdbx_description
1 polymer ?
#
loop_
_entity_poly.entity_id
_entity_poly.type
_entity_poly.pdbx_seq_one_letter_code
_entity_poly.pdbx_strand_id
1 'polypeptide(L)'
;MPGNRPSPSSTGQPGWTIVKFQSATVALLLLASIVVAATAHAATSTIGRTWPIVEPDALAEIEAQTAKLPPDLRAKYGPRSSWSAMKSASLALATKSQTRYVVPFYTLDTEIRLPTGELLYPKGYTFNPLSYVTLPQRLVVVHPRDLGWALKTARLTDFILLAAGSARDDDAITLSERTGRAMFILEERVKDRLNLTVAPVIIAQVGAKLELTEVRLDRMSRGPVVPPTSGTQRREAP
;
A
#
# COMPACT_ATOMS: atom_id res chain seq x y z
N MET A 1 -107.53 -49.20 -38.57
CA MET A 1 -106.08 -49.48 -38.66
C MET A 1 -105.42 -48.32 -39.39
N PRO A 2 -104.21 -47.88 -38.99
CA PRO A 2 -103.99 -46.53 -38.43
C PRO A 2 -102.92 -45.72 -39.18
N GLY A 3 -102.68 -44.47 -38.75
CA GLY A 3 -101.53 -43.68 -39.22
C GLY A 3 -101.42 -42.31 -38.56
N ASN A 4 -100.97 -42.29 -37.31
CA ASN A 4 -100.68 -41.10 -36.50
C ASN A 4 -99.46 -40.33 -37.05
N ARG A 5 -99.52 -38.99 -37.10
CA ARG A 5 -98.32 -38.11 -37.11
C ARG A 5 -98.56 -36.88 -36.21
N PRO A 6 -97.64 -36.53 -35.32
CA PRO A 6 -97.75 -35.36 -34.46
C PRO A 6 -97.11 -34.11 -35.07
N SER A 7 -97.63 -32.94 -34.70
CA SER A 7 -97.04 -31.62 -34.95
C SER A 7 -96.01 -31.26 -33.87
N PRO A 8 -94.92 -30.51 -34.16
CA PRO A 8 -93.96 -30.09 -33.15
C PRO A 8 -94.44 -28.87 -32.37
N SER A 9 -94.22 -28.91 -31.06
CA SER A 9 -94.41 -27.83 -30.09
C SER A 9 -93.25 -26.82 -30.11
N SER A 10 -93.58 -25.57 -29.81
CA SER A 10 -92.64 -24.44 -29.75
C SER A 10 -91.59 -24.60 -28.66
N THR A 11 -90.31 -24.52 -29.02
CA THR A 11 -89.19 -24.42 -28.08
C THR A 11 -89.05 -22.98 -27.58
N GLY A 12 -89.50 -22.72 -26.35
CA GLY A 12 -89.16 -21.50 -25.61
C GLY A 12 -87.77 -21.62 -24.98
N GLN A 13 -86.88 -20.69 -25.30
CA GLN A 13 -85.57 -20.49 -24.68
C GLN A 13 -85.71 -19.93 -23.25
N PRO A 14 -84.98 -20.46 -22.25
CA PRO A 14 -84.64 -19.68 -21.06
C PRO A 14 -83.13 -19.76 -20.79
N GLY A 15 -82.39 -18.66 -20.98
CA GLY A 15 -80.94 -18.72 -20.71
C GLY A 15 -80.21 -17.40 -20.57
N TRP A 16 -80.86 -16.23 -20.65
CA TRP A 16 -80.12 -14.96 -20.70
C TRP A 16 -80.02 -14.20 -19.38
N THR A 17 -80.94 -14.44 -18.44
CA THR A 17 -80.97 -13.73 -17.15
C THR A 17 -80.04 -14.34 -16.11
N ILE A 18 -79.86 -15.67 -16.12
CA ILE A 18 -79.01 -16.40 -15.16
C ILE A 18 -77.52 -16.16 -15.42
N VAL A 19 -77.10 -16.17 -16.70
CA VAL A 19 -75.71 -15.95 -17.12
C VAL A 19 -75.25 -14.52 -16.78
N LYS A 20 -76.12 -13.52 -16.97
CA LYS A 20 -75.81 -12.11 -16.63
C LYS A 20 -75.63 -11.90 -15.13
N PHE A 21 -76.43 -12.57 -14.31
CA PHE A 21 -76.33 -12.47 -12.85
C PHE A 21 -75.03 -13.12 -12.34
N GLN A 22 -74.65 -14.28 -12.88
CA GLN A 22 -73.37 -14.92 -12.54
C GLN A 22 -72.15 -14.09 -12.98
N SER A 23 -72.16 -13.49 -14.17
CA SER A 23 -71.06 -12.64 -14.63
C SER A 23 -70.91 -11.36 -13.80
N ALA A 24 -72.02 -10.78 -13.32
CA ALA A 24 -71.99 -9.60 -12.45
C ALA A 24 -71.37 -9.93 -11.08
N THR A 25 -71.70 -11.09 -10.50
CA THR A 25 -71.12 -11.54 -9.23
C THR A 25 -69.62 -11.84 -9.37
N VAL A 26 -69.18 -12.47 -10.46
CA VAL A 26 -67.76 -12.73 -10.72
C VAL A 26 -66.99 -11.42 -10.91
N ALA A 27 -67.53 -10.47 -11.68
CA ALA A 27 -66.91 -9.16 -11.86
C ALA A 27 -66.80 -8.39 -10.53
N LEU A 28 -67.84 -8.44 -9.69
CA LEU A 28 -67.83 -7.81 -8.37
C LEU A 28 -66.80 -8.46 -7.43
N LEU A 29 -66.67 -9.78 -7.44
CA LEU A 29 -65.67 -10.51 -6.66
C LEU A 29 -64.23 -10.23 -7.13
N LEU A 30 -64.03 -10.10 -8.43
CA LEU A 30 -62.72 -9.71 -9.00
C LEU A 30 -62.36 -8.26 -8.63
N LEU A 31 -63.31 -7.32 -8.74
CA LEU A 31 -63.13 -5.94 -8.30
C LEU A 31 -62.82 -5.85 -6.81
N ALA A 32 -63.54 -6.60 -5.97
CA ALA A 32 -63.27 -6.66 -4.53
C ALA A 32 -61.87 -7.22 -4.23
N SER A 33 -61.43 -8.24 -4.97
CA SER A 33 -60.10 -8.86 -4.81
C SER A 33 -58.97 -7.91 -5.20
N ILE A 34 -59.15 -7.08 -6.23
CA ILE A 34 -58.19 -6.05 -6.64
C ILE A 34 -58.07 -4.94 -5.59
N VAL A 35 -59.19 -4.52 -5.00
CA VAL A 35 -59.20 -3.50 -3.93
C VAL A 35 -58.49 -4.01 -2.67
N VAL A 36 -58.64 -5.29 -2.32
CA VAL A 36 -57.95 -5.90 -1.17
C VAL A 36 -56.45 -6.06 -1.43
N ALA A 37 -56.03 -6.34 -2.66
CA ALA A 37 -54.61 -6.43 -3.01
C ALA A 37 -53.91 -5.05 -3.00
N ALA A 38 -54.62 -3.99 -3.37
CA ALA A 38 -54.10 -2.62 -3.39
C ALA A 38 -53.84 -2.01 -1.99
N THR A 39 -54.44 -2.58 -0.94
CA THR A 39 -54.26 -2.14 0.46
C THR A 39 -53.18 -2.96 1.20
N ALA A 40 -52.55 -3.93 0.54
CA ALA A 40 -51.45 -4.70 1.12
C ALA A 40 -50.17 -3.87 1.17
N HIS A 41 -49.90 -3.23 2.31
CA HIS A 41 -48.61 -2.61 2.60
C HIS A 41 -47.66 -3.64 3.21
N ALA A 42 -46.51 -3.86 2.57
CA ALA A 42 -45.42 -4.63 3.15
C ALA A 42 -44.78 -3.83 4.30
N ALA A 43 -45.20 -4.10 5.53
CA ALA A 43 -44.59 -3.50 6.71
C ALA A 43 -43.30 -4.26 7.06
N THR A 44 -42.16 -3.59 6.96
CA THR A 44 -40.90 -4.11 7.51
C THR A 44 -40.90 -3.80 9.00
N SER A 45 -41.11 -4.82 9.84
CA SER A 45 -41.00 -4.67 11.29
C SER A 45 -39.54 -4.87 11.69
N THR A 46 -38.89 -3.80 12.16
CA THR A 46 -37.57 -3.91 12.80
C THR A 46 -37.76 -4.52 14.19
N ILE A 47 -37.61 -5.84 14.30
CA ILE A 47 -37.73 -6.57 15.56
C ILE A 47 -36.37 -6.61 16.25
N GLY A 48 -36.20 -5.84 17.32
CA GLY A 48 -34.99 -5.85 18.16
C GLY A 48 -34.63 -4.47 18.71
N ARG A 49 -33.87 -4.43 19.81
CA ARG A 49 -33.31 -3.18 20.33
C ARG A 49 -32.04 -2.86 19.55
N THR A 50 -32.03 -1.76 18.80
CA THR A 50 -30.81 -1.21 18.21
C THR A 50 -30.17 -0.25 19.20
N TRP A 51 -28.88 -0.45 19.49
CA TRP A 51 -28.10 0.49 20.29
C TRP A 51 -27.32 1.40 19.34
N PRO A 52 -27.29 2.72 19.57
CA PRO A 52 -26.39 3.59 18.84
C PRO A 52 -24.96 3.17 19.18
N ILE A 53 -24.21 2.70 18.19
CA ILE A 53 -22.77 2.49 18.33
C ILE A 53 -22.12 3.86 18.12
N VAL A 54 -21.92 4.58 19.22
CA VAL A 54 -21.08 5.78 19.28
C VAL A 54 -19.75 5.35 19.89
N GLU A 55 -18.83 4.94 19.03
CA GLU A 55 -17.46 4.67 19.43
C GLU A 55 -16.87 5.95 20.04
N PRO A 56 -16.15 5.86 21.18
CA PRO A 56 -15.36 6.97 21.67
C PRO A 56 -14.39 7.46 20.59
N ASP A 57 -14.02 8.73 20.64
CA ASP A 57 -13.01 9.28 19.73
C ASP A 57 -11.70 8.48 19.82
N ALA A 58 -11.27 7.92 18.70
CA ALA A 58 -10.13 7.02 18.65
C ALA A 58 -8.83 7.72 19.11
N LEU A 59 -8.68 9.02 18.81
CA LEU A 59 -7.50 9.78 19.23
C LEU A 59 -7.52 9.99 20.76
N ALA A 60 -8.65 10.38 21.33
CA ALA A 60 -8.82 10.54 22.77
C ALA A 60 -8.54 9.24 23.54
N GLU A 61 -8.94 8.09 22.99
CA GLU A 61 -8.61 6.79 23.58
C GLU A 61 -7.09 6.51 23.52
N ILE A 62 -6.45 6.72 22.37
CA ILE A 62 -5.00 6.56 22.21
C ILE A 62 -4.24 7.47 23.19
N GLU A 63 -4.64 8.74 23.31
CA GLU A 63 -4.04 9.70 24.23
C GLU A 63 -4.20 9.27 25.70
N ALA A 64 -5.41 8.86 26.10
CA ALA A 64 -5.69 8.39 27.46
C ALA A 64 -4.90 7.13 27.83
N GLN A 65 -4.66 6.22 26.88
CA GLN A 65 -3.80 5.05 27.11
C GLN A 65 -2.32 5.42 27.11
N THR A 66 -1.88 6.31 26.22
CA THR A 66 -0.49 6.77 26.15
C THR A 66 -0.06 7.47 27.43
N ALA A 67 -0.95 8.26 28.04
CA ALA A 67 -0.70 8.95 29.31
C ALA A 67 -0.39 8.01 30.50
N LYS A 68 -0.78 6.72 30.41
CA LYS A 68 -0.50 5.71 31.45
C LYS A 68 0.86 5.03 31.26
N LEU A 69 1.53 5.25 30.13
CA LEU A 69 2.80 4.62 29.81
C LEU A 69 3.97 5.43 30.39
N PRO A 70 5.08 4.77 30.76
CA PRO A 70 6.30 5.48 31.16
C PRO A 70 6.85 6.30 29.99
N PRO A 71 7.56 7.41 30.28
CA PRO A 71 8.09 8.32 29.26
C PRO A 71 9.15 7.69 28.35
N ASP A 72 9.84 6.63 28.82
CA ASP A 72 10.75 5.83 27.99
C ASP A 72 10.32 4.36 27.96
N LEU A 73 10.01 3.89 26.75
CA LEU A 73 9.64 2.49 26.47
C LEU A 73 10.74 1.72 25.76
N ARG A 74 11.88 2.35 25.40
CA ARG A 74 12.94 1.75 24.55
C ARG A 74 13.40 0.40 25.08
N ALA A 75 13.56 0.28 26.40
CA ALA A 75 13.99 -0.95 27.06
C ALA A 75 13.04 -2.14 26.83
N LYS A 76 11.75 -1.89 26.56
CA LYS A 76 10.75 -2.96 26.35
C LYS A 76 10.83 -3.59 24.95
N TYR A 77 11.42 -2.91 23.98
CA TYR A 77 11.43 -3.34 22.58
C TYR A 77 12.73 -4.05 22.15
N GLY A 78 13.66 -4.26 23.09
CA GLY A 78 14.95 -4.88 22.81
C GLY A 78 15.84 -4.03 21.89
N PRO A 79 16.97 -4.59 21.41
CA PRO A 79 17.90 -3.86 20.57
C PRO A 79 17.32 -3.58 19.18
N ARG A 80 17.41 -2.33 18.71
CA ARG A 80 16.93 -1.92 17.37
C ARG A 80 17.50 -2.77 16.22
N SER A 81 18.69 -3.33 16.40
CA SER A 81 19.33 -4.21 15.40
C SER A 81 18.53 -5.48 15.10
N SER A 82 17.61 -5.91 15.98
CA SER A 82 16.75 -7.07 15.73
C SER A 82 15.47 -6.72 14.96
N TRP A 83 15.14 -5.44 14.82
CA TRP A 83 13.87 -5.02 14.22
C TRP A 83 13.91 -5.21 12.71
N SER A 84 12.87 -5.82 12.14
CA SER A 84 12.73 -6.00 10.70
C SER A 84 12.76 -4.66 9.94
N ALA A 85 12.17 -3.61 10.54
CA ALA A 85 12.16 -2.25 9.99
C ALA A 85 13.55 -1.61 9.90
N MET A 86 14.55 -2.13 10.63
CA MET A 86 15.92 -1.60 10.62
C MET A 86 16.80 -2.27 9.55
N LYS A 87 16.29 -3.27 8.82
CA LYS A 87 17.05 -3.99 7.81
C LYS A 87 17.20 -3.16 6.53
N SER A 88 18.44 -2.84 6.20
CA SER A 88 18.81 -2.15 4.96
C SER A 88 19.16 -3.17 3.87
N ALA A 89 18.88 -2.81 2.62
CA ALA A 89 19.24 -3.57 1.44
C ALA A 89 20.74 -3.56 1.21
N SER A 90 21.28 -4.68 0.77
CA SER A 90 22.72 -4.82 0.47
C SER A 90 23.03 -4.36 -0.95
N LEU A 91 24.14 -3.64 -1.08
CA LEU A 91 24.72 -3.18 -2.35
C LEU A 91 26.21 -3.53 -2.38
N ALA A 92 26.75 -3.75 -3.58
CA ALA A 92 28.18 -3.90 -3.75
C ALA A 92 28.89 -2.54 -3.67
N LEU A 93 30.21 -2.56 -3.46
CA LEU A 93 31.00 -1.32 -3.53
C LEU A 93 31.19 -0.90 -5.00
N ALA A 94 31.04 0.40 -5.27
CA ALA A 94 31.30 0.96 -6.59
C ALA A 94 32.80 0.86 -6.93
N THR A 95 33.14 0.06 -7.96
CA THR A 95 34.53 -0.16 -8.42
C THR A 95 34.96 0.76 -9.57
N LYS A 96 34.01 1.50 -10.15
CA LYS A 96 34.23 2.50 -11.19
C LYS A 96 33.23 3.64 -11.03
N SER A 97 33.65 4.85 -11.40
CA SER A 97 32.73 5.98 -11.50
C SER A 97 32.07 5.96 -12.87
N GLN A 98 30.75 6.01 -12.91
CA GLN A 98 29.98 6.00 -14.16
C GLN A 98 28.61 6.63 -13.95
N THR A 99 28.04 7.14 -15.04
CA THR A 99 26.66 7.60 -15.08
C THR A 99 25.86 6.66 -15.98
N ARG A 100 24.73 6.17 -15.47
CA ARG A 100 23.79 5.36 -16.24
C ARG A 100 22.36 5.82 -16.03
N TYR A 101 21.47 5.40 -16.91
CA TYR A 101 20.05 5.74 -16.83
C TYR A 101 19.19 4.51 -16.58
N VAL A 102 18.12 4.68 -15.81
CA VAL A 102 17.12 3.65 -15.52
C VAL A 102 15.72 4.23 -15.70
N VAL A 103 14.81 3.46 -16.29
CA VAL A 103 13.39 3.79 -16.34
C VAL A 103 12.67 2.87 -15.34
N PRO A 104 12.11 3.42 -14.24
CA PRO A 104 11.55 2.60 -13.16
C PRO A 104 10.13 2.14 -13.52
N PHE A 105 10.00 1.13 -14.38
CA PHE A 105 8.68 0.54 -14.64
C PHE A 105 8.12 -0.13 -13.39
N TYR A 106 6.80 -0.01 -13.22
CA TYR A 106 6.06 -0.71 -12.19
C TYR A 106 4.91 -1.46 -12.80
N THR A 107 4.79 -2.72 -12.39
CA THR A 107 3.76 -3.64 -12.81
C THR A 107 2.82 -3.90 -11.64
N LEU A 108 1.52 -3.68 -11.84
CA LEU A 108 0.50 -3.98 -10.84
C LEU A 108 0.46 -5.48 -10.55
N ASP A 109 0.55 -5.84 -9.28
CA ASP A 109 0.44 -7.21 -8.76
C ASP A 109 -1.00 -7.66 -8.55
N THR A 110 -1.91 -6.68 -8.48
CA THR A 110 -3.34 -6.80 -8.19
C THR A 110 -4.14 -6.00 -9.20
N GLU A 111 -5.39 -6.40 -9.40
CA GLU A 111 -6.33 -5.60 -10.16
C GLU A 111 -6.89 -4.46 -9.30
N ILE A 112 -7.09 -3.29 -9.90
CA ILE A 112 -7.72 -2.14 -9.25
C ILE A 112 -9.13 -2.01 -9.80
N ARG A 113 -10.13 -2.03 -8.91
CA ARG A 113 -11.55 -1.87 -9.24
C ARG A 113 -12.10 -0.61 -8.60
N LEU A 114 -13.06 0.02 -9.26
CA LEU A 114 -13.87 1.09 -8.71
C LEU A 114 -14.81 0.55 -7.61
N PRO A 115 -15.34 1.40 -6.71
CA PRO A 115 -16.34 0.99 -5.71
C PRO A 115 -17.59 0.34 -6.34
N THR A 116 -17.89 0.66 -7.60
CA THR A 116 -18.97 0.07 -8.40
C THR A 116 -18.69 -1.37 -8.87
N GLY A 117 -17.45 -1.86 -8.71
CA GLY A 117 -16.99 -3.18 -9.17
C GLY A 117 -16.34 -3.19 -10.57
N GLU A 118 -16.41 -2.07 -11.30
CA GLU A 118 -15.80 -1.93 -12.63
C GLU A 118 -14.27 -1.99 -12.57
N LEU A 119 -13.65 -2.69 -13.53
CA LEU A 119 -12.19 -2.84 -13.61
C LEU A 119 -11.54 -1.55 -14.12
N LEU A 120 -10.74 -0.91 -13.27
CA LEU A 120 -9.99 0.31 -13.63
C LEU A 120 -8.62 -0.03 -14.22
N TYR A 121 -7.87 -0.93 -13.57
CA TYR A 121 -6.60 -1.43 -14.10
C TYR A 121 -6.48 -2.94 -13.88
N PRO A 122 -6.13 -3.71 -14.92
CA PRO A 122 -5.88 -5.14 -14.77
C PRO A 122 -4.55 -5.40 -14.04
N LYS A 123 -4.49 -6.53 -13.34
CA LYS A 123 -3.22 -7.11 -12.89
C LYS A 123 -2.27 -7.26 -14.09
N GLY A 124 -0.99 -6.94 -13.90
CA GLY A 124 0.02 -6.97 -14.96
C GLY A 124 0.13 -5.67 -15.77
N TYR A 125 -0.77 -4.70 -15.56
CA TYR A 125 -0.61 -3.37 -16.14
C TYR A 125 0.71 -2.74 -15.69
N THR A 126 1.51 -2.29 -16.66
CA THR A 126 2.85 -1.76 -16.43
C THR A 126 2.94 -0.31 -16.88
N PHE A 127 3.44 0.57 -16.02
CA PHE A 127 3.62 1.98 -16.32
C PHE A 127 4.89 2.56 -15.70
N ASN A 128 5.32 3.72 -16.18
CA ASN A 128 6.42 4.48 -15.60
C ASN A 128 5.87 5.55 -14.64
N PRO A 129 6.08 5.44 -13.32
CA PRO A 129 5.60 6.41 -12.33
C PRO A 129 6.09 7.84 -12.58
N LEU A 130 7.29 8.00 -13.16
CA LEU A 130 7.85 9.32 -13.45
C LEU A 130 7.08 10.11 -14.52
N SER A 131 6.10 9.48 -15.17
CA SER A 131 5.15 10.15 -16.08
C SER A 131 4.03 10.86 -15.34
N TYR A 132 3.81 10.53 -14.05
CA TYR A 132 2.69 11.01 -13.24
C TYR A 132 3.15 11.74 -11.98
N VAL A 133 4.34 11.43 -11.47
CA VAL A 133 4.92 12.04 -10.28
C VAL A 133 6.36 12.47 -10.51
N THR A 134 6.80 13.47 -9.75
CA THR A 134 8.18 13.96 -9.76
C THR A 134 8.91 13.59 -8.48
N LEU A 135 10.20 13.32 -8.59
CA LEU A 135 11.16 13.15 -7.50
C LEU A 135 12.02 14.43 -7.42
N PRO A 136 11.58 15.45 -6.67
CA PRO A 136 12.25 16.75 -6.65
C PRO A 136 13.61 16.70 -5.94
N GLN A 137 13.75 15.81 -4.96
CA GLN A 137 14.95 15.66 -4.15
C GLN A 137 15.81 14.53 -4.71
N ARG A 138 17.13 14.72 -4.72
CA ARG A 138 18.04 13.64 -5.13
C ARG A 138 18.16 12.64 -3.99
N LEU A 139 18.39 11.38 -4.36
CA LEU A 139 18.69 10.33 -3.41
C LEU A 139 20.18 10.06 -3.43
N VAL A 140 20.83 10.10 -2.28
CA VAL A 140 22.25 9.80 -2.10
C VAL A 140 22.33 8.50 -1.32
N VAL A 141 22.64 7.41 -2.01
CA VAL A 141 22.71 6.06 -1.42
C VAL A 141 24.16 5.73 -1.10
N VAL A 142 24.44 5.37 0.16
CA VAL A 142 25.79 5.08 0.65
C VAL A 142 25.82 3.96 1.67
N HIS A 143 26.97 3.31 1.83
CA HIS A 143 27.22 2.50 3.02
C HIS A 143 27.54 3.41 4.23
N PRO A 144 27.29 2.96 5.47
CA PRO A 144 27.62 3.73 6.68
C PRO A 144 29.08 4.21 6.74
N ARG A 145 30.01 3.37 6.28
CA ARG A 145 31.44 3.68 6.15
C ARG A 145 31.78 4.88 5.25
N ASP A 146 30.92 5.20 4.29
CA ASP A 146 31.12 6.26 3.30
C ASP A 146 30.26 7.50 3.61
N LEU A 147 29.65 7.54 4.80
CA LEU A 147 28.79 8.63 5.24
C LEU A 147 29.50 9.99 5.22
N GLY A 148 30.80 10.02 5.58
CA GLY A 148 31.58 11.26 5.53
C GLY A 148 31.68 11.86 4.12
N TRP A 149 31.65 11.04 3.07
CA TRP A 149 31.57 11.51 1.69
C TRP A 149 30.16 12.01 1.36
N ALA A 150 29.11 11.30 1.81
CA ALA A 150 27.72 11.69 1.58
C ALA A 150 27.41 13.06 2.18
N LEU A 151 27.82 13.30 3.43
CA LEU A 151 27.58 14.57 4.14
C LEU A 151 28.25 15.78 3.46
N LYS A 152 29.38 15.57 2.76
CA LYS A 152 30.06 16.62 2.01
C LYS A 152 29.46 16.86 0.62
N THR A 153 28.86 15.82 0.02
CA THR A 153 28.41 15.82 -1.37
C THR A 153 26.91 16.13 -1.50
N ALA A 154 26.11 15.70 -0.52
CA ALA A 154 24.67 15.88 -0.50
C ALA A 154 24.30 17.36 -0.27
N ARG A 155 23.31 17.84 -1.02
CA ARG A 155 22.69 19.16 -0.80
C ARG A 155 21.77 19.09 0.40
N LEU A 156 21.41 20.26 0.96
CA LEU A 156 20.52 20.32 2.12
C LEU A 156 19.19 19.58 1.91
N THR A 157 18.65 19.61 0.69
CA THR A 157 17.38 18.98 0.31
C THR A 157 17.47 17.51 -0.07
N ASP A 158 18.67 16.96 -0.27
CA ASP A 158 18.83 15.58 -0.72
C ASP A 158 18.52 14.58 0.40
N PHE A 159 17.91 13.45 0.06
CA PHE A 159 17.74 12.36 1.00
C PHE A 159 18.95 11.44 0.99
N ILE A 160 19.46 11.10 2.18
CA ILE A 160 20.55 10.14 2.33
C ILE A 160 19.95 8.79 2.71
N LEU A 161 20.19 7.77 1.90
CA LEU A 161 19.75 6.40 2.12
C LEU A 161 20.95 5.52 2.47
N LEU A 162 20.86 4.79 3.57
CA LEU A 162 21.91 3.90 4.03
C LEU A 162 21.66 2.47 3.53
N ALA A 163 22.61 1.96 2.75
CA ALA A 163 22.69 0.55 2.41
C ALA A 163 23.18 -0.26 3.61
N ALA A 164 23.05 -1.59 3.54
CA ALA A 164 23.55 -2.50 4.57
C ALA A 164 25.02 -2.21 4.91
N GLY A 165 25.28 -2.03 6.20
CA GLY A 165 26.63 -1.92 6.75
C GLY A 165 27.14 -3.26 7.30
N SER A 166 28.29 -3.19 7.94
CA SER A 166 28.80 -4.25 8.80
C SER A 166 28.08 -4.26 10.15
N ALA A 167 28.15 -5.37 10.90
CA ALA A 167 27.53 -5.49 12.22
C ALA A 167 28.05 -4.50 13.28
N ARG A 168 29.14 -3.77 12.98
CA ARG A 168 29.71 -2.74 13.86
C ARG A 168 29.30 -1.32 13.45
N ASP A 169 28.64 -1.16 12.32
CA ASP A 169 28.19 0.16 11.87
C ASP A 169 26.93 0.56 12.63
N ASP A 170 26.84 1.85 12.96
CA ASP A 170 25.66 2.42 13.61
C ASP A 170 24.46 2.43 12.66
N ASP A 171 23.26 2.33 13.22
CA ASP A 171 22.01 2.37 12.45
C ASP A 171 21.64 3.79 11.98
N ALA A 172 20.73 3.87 11.00
CA ALA A 172 20.32 5.13 10.37
C ALA A 172 19.81 6.19 11.37
N ILE A 173 19.08 5.79 12.41
CA ILE A 173 18.54 6.73 13.40
C ILE A 173 19.69 7.28 14.25
N THR A 174 20.56 6.40 14.75
CA THR A 174 21.74 6.81 15.55
C THR A 174 22.66 7.72 14.75
N LEU A 175 22.90 7.40 13.48
CA LEU A 175 23.68 8.24 12.57
C LEU A 175 23.00 9.59 12.29
N SER A 176 21.67 9.61 12.18
CA SER A 176 20.91 10.83 11.97
C SER A 176 21.00 11.77 13.16
N GLU A 177 20.78 11.26 14.36
CA GLU A 177 20.85 12.01 15.62
C GLU A 177 22.25 12.61 15.82
N ARG A 178 23.30 11.79 15.64
CA ARG A 178 24.70 12.22 15.84
C ARG A 178 25.13 13.33 14.87
N THR A 179 24.62 13.32 13.66
CA THR A 179 25.04 14.26 12.60
C THR A 179 24.08 15.43 12.43
N GLY A 180 22.91 15.40 13.08
CA GLY A 180 21.84 16.37 12.86
C GLY A 180 21.24 16.33 11.45
N ARG A 181 21.47 15.23 10.71
CA ARG A 181 21.05 15.07 9.31
C ARG A 181 20.13 13.87 9.19
N ALA A 182 18.91 14.06 8.69
CA ALA A 182 18.00 12.95 8.44
C ALA A 182 18.61 11.94 7.45
N MET A 183 18.69 10.68 7.88
CA MET A 183 19.11 9.54 7.08
C MET A 183 18.02 8.46 7.14
N PHE A 184 17.85 7.80 6.02
CA PHE A 184 16.81 6.82 5.82
C PHE A 184 17.45 5.47 5.50
N ILE A 185 16.69 4.41 5.73
CA ILE A 185 17.12 3.06 5.39
C ILE A 185 16.87 2.83 3.90
N LEU A 186 17.84 2.26 3.19
CA LEU A 186 17.59 1.74 1.85
C LEU A 186 16.78 0.45 1.97
N GLU A 187 15.50 0.47 1.60
CA GLU A 187 14.67 -0.74 1.56
C GLU A 187 14.94 -1.57 0.30
N GLU A 188 14.71 -2.89 0.37
CA GLU A 188 14.91 -3.81 -0.76
C GLU A 188 14.04 -3.41 -1.97
N ARG A 189 12.78 -3.04 -1.75
CA ARG A 189 11.89 -2.54 -2.82
C ARG A 189 12.41 -1.30 -3.53
N VAL A 190 13.15 -0.43 -2.84
CA VAL A 190 13.73 0.79 -3.43
C VAL A 190 14.95 0.41 -4.25
N LYS A 191 15.80 -0.47 -3.72
CA LYS A 191 16.93 -1.03 -4.46
C LYS A 191 16.47 -1.68 -5.77
N ASP A 192 15.46 -2.54 -5.72
CA ASP A 192 14.96 -3.28 -6.89
C ASP A 192 14.34 -2.33 -7.92
N ARG A 193 13.44 -1.45 -7.48
CA ARG A 193 12.70 -0.55 -8.40
C ARG A 193 13.60 0.46 -9.09
N LEU A 194 14.66 0.91 -8.43
CA LEU A 194 15.65 1.83 -9.00
C LEU A 194 16.82 1.08 -9.67
N ASN A 195 16.80 -0.25 -9.66
CA ASN A 195 17.84 -1.13 -10.18
C ASN A 195 19.23 -0.76 -9.65
N LEU A 196 19.35 -0.62 -8.33
CA LEU A 196 20.61 -0.30 -7.64
C LEU A 196 21.42 -1.57 -7.42
N THR A 197 22.68 -1.53 -7.82
CA THR A 197 23.62 -2.66 -7.67
C THR A 197 24.82 -2.30 -6.83
N VAL A 198 25.20 -1.02 -6.82
CA VAL A 198 26.39 -0.51 -6.12
C VAL A 198 26.08 0.75 -5.33
N ALA A 199 26.89 1.00 -4.31
CA ALA A 199 27.00 2.27 -3.61
C ALA A 199 28.49 2.68 -3.46
N PRO A 200 28.82 3.98 -3.40
CA PRO A 200 27.92 5.15 -3.45
C PRO A 200 27.28 5.43 -4.81
N VAL A 201 26.03 5.91 -4.78
CA VAL A 201 25.32 6.39 -5.98
C VAL A 201 24.43 7.59 -5.66
N ILE A 202 24.40 8.57 -6.57
CA ILE A 202 23.48 9.71 -6.54
C ILE A 202 22.43 9.50 -7.62
N ILE A 203 21.15 9.57 -7.24
CA ILE A 203 20.01 9.38 -8.13
C ILE A 203 19.27 10.71 -8.29
N ALA A 204 19.04 11.11 -9.53
CA ALA A 204 18.24 12.30 -9.87
C ALA A 204 17.27 11.97 -11.01
N GLN A 205 16.09 12.60 -11.00
CA GLN A 205 15.16 12.49 -12.11
C GLN A 205 15.59 13.39 -13.29
N VAL A 206 15.57 12.83 -14.49
CA VAL A 206 15.79 13.54 -15.76
C VAL A 206 14.64 13.19 -16.70
N GLY A 207 13.60 14.02 -16.73
CA GLY A 207 12.36 13.70 -17.47
C GLY A 207 11.70 12.43 -16.94
N ALA A 208 11.41 11.48 -17.83
CA ALA A 208 10.79 10.20 -17.47
C ALA A 208 11.80 9.10 -17.09
N LYS A 209 13.07 9.44 -16.85
CA LYS A 209 14.14 8.49 -16.45
C LYS A 209 14.86 8.98 -15.20
N LEU A 210 15.60 8.07 -14.58
CA LEU A 210 16.51 8.35 -13.49
C LEU A 210 17.95 8.33 -14.01
N GLU A 211 18.71 9.34 -13.65
CA GLU A 211 20.16 9.37 -13.79
C GLU A 211 20.79 8.84 -12.49
N LEU A 212 21.61 7.80 -12.62
CA LEU A 212 22.35 7.18 -11.54
C LEU A 212 23.83 7.49 -11.75
N THR A 213 24.37 8.35 -10.91
CA THR A 213 25.80 8.69 -10.87
C THR A 213 26.47 7.85 -9.79
N GLU A 214 27.08 6.75 -10.21
CA GLU A 214 27.84 5.84 -9.36
C GLU A 214 29.27 6.38 -9.20
N VAL A 215 29.78 6.38 -7.97
CA VAL A 215 31.05 7.03 -7.65
C VAL A 215 31.99 6.03 -7.01
N ARG A 216 33.12 5.76 -7.66
CA ARG A 216 34.23 5.03 -7.02
C ARG A 216 34.91 5.96 -6.03
N LEU A 217 34.91 5.55 -4.76
CA LEU A 217 35.70 6.22 -3.74
C LEU A 217 37.08 5.57 -3.67
N ASP A 218 38.07 6.29 -4.18
CA ASP A 218 39.47 5.88 -4.06
C ASP A 218 39.86 5.94 -2.59
N ARG A 219 40.04 4.77 -1.97
CA ARG A 219 40.66 4.70 -0.66
C ARG A 219 42.14 5.00 -0.85
N MET A 220 42.59 6.15 -0.35
CA MET A 220 44.00 6.26 0.04
C MET A 220 44.25 5.14 1.05
N SER A 221 45.03 4.15 0.64
CA SER A 221 45.59 3.13 1.51
C SER A 221 46.17 3.85 2.72
N ARG A 222 45.59 3.65 3.90
CA ARG A 222 46.35 3.90 5.13
C ARG A 222 47.56 2.97 5.01
N GLY A 223 48.74 3.54 4.71
CA GLY A 223 49.97 2.77 4.61
C GLY A 223 50.18 1.95 5.89
N PRO A 224 50.88 0.81 5.82
CA PRO A 224 51.14 0.01 7.00
C PRO A 224 51.77 0.91 8.08
N VAL A 225 51.14 0.96 9.25
CA VAL A 225 51.73 1.56 10.44
C VAL A 225 52.94 0.69 10.76
N VAL A 226 54.13 1.14 10.39
CA VAL A 226 55.39 0.54 10.81
C VAL A 226 55.48 0.79 12.32
N PRO A 227 55.49 -0.25 13.17
CA PRO A 227 55.69 -0.04 14.60
C PRO A 227 57.11 0.52 14.82
N PRO A 228 57.30 1.45 15.78
CA PRO A 228 58.63 1.97 16.07
C PRO A 228 59.53 0.80 16.50
N THR A 229 60.60 0.59 15.76
CA THR A 229 61.63 -0.39 16.10
C THR A 229 62.34 0.11 17.35
N SER A 230 62.14 -0.57 18.47
CA SER A 230 62.92 -0.34 19.68
C SER A 230 64.39 -0.64 19.39
N GLY A 231 65.18 0.41 19.21
CA GLY A 231 66.63 0.30 19.10
C GLY A 231 67.22 -0.10 20.45
N THR A 232 67.62 -1.36 20.58
CA THR A 232 68.48 -1.83 21.67
C THR A 232 69.87 -1.25 21.45
N GLN A 233 70.17 -0.12 22.10
CA GLN A 233 71.55 0.33 22.30
C GLN A 233 72.24 -0.65 23.27
N ARG A 234 73.03 -1.57 22.71
CA ARG A 234 74.00 -2.34 23.48
C ARG A 234 75.19 -1.42 23.73
N ARG A 235 75.33 -0.92 24.96
CA ARG A 235 76.57 -0.28 25.42
C ARG A 235 77.64 -1.35 25.52
N GLU A 236 78.68 -1.25 24.71
CA GLU A 236 79.98 -1.84 25.02
C GLU A 236 80.72 -0.89 25.96
N ALA A 237 81.26 -1.45 27.03
CA ALA A 237 82.17 -0.78 27.95
C ALA A 237 83.56 -1.43 27.82
N PRO A 238 84.65 -0.66 28.01
CA PRO A 238 86.03 -1.12 27.86
C PRO A 238 86.48 -2.08 28.96
#